data_AF-A0A453RVU8-F1
#
_entry.id   AF-A0A453RVU8-F1
#
_cell.length_a   1.000
_cell.length_b   1.000
_cell.length_c   1.000
_cell.angle_alpha   90.00
_cell.angle_beta   90.00
_cell.angle_gamma   90.00
#
_symmetry.space_group_name_H-M   'P 1'
#
loop_
_entity.id
_entity.type
_entity.pdbx_description
1 polymer ?
#
loop_
_entity_poly.entity_id
_entity_poly.type
_entity_poly.pdbx_seq_one_letter_code
_entity_poly.pdbx_strand_id
1 'polypeptide(L)'
;MRISWRLLEIGPLAPSPRGAHAACCIDDKFIVIHGGIGVHGSRLGDTWLLDLSDGLQSGSWRRMGDTGPLPSARSGHTLTWIGDRRMVLFGGRGSEYEVLSDVWLFDIGDHLLQWKEQKYDLSSILGELPSPRAGHSATFLFGGKILVYGGEDKERRRRDDFWILDIPALLQFESGNRKMAKRMWKKLRIDGQSPNCRSFHGACVDTSGYCVYLFGGMVDALLHPAESLGLRFDGQLYQVELVLHL
;
A
#
# COMPACT_ATOMS: atom_id res chain seq x y z
N MET A 1 -14.13 -21.12 23.10
CA MET A 1 -13.00 -20.43 22.45
C MET A 1 -12.51 -19.33 23.38
N ARG A 2 -11.19 -19.12 23.55
CA ARG A 2 -10.63 -18.04 24.38
C ARG A 2 -9.65 -17.24 23.51
N ILE A 3 -9.63 -15.92 23.72
CA ILE A 3 -8.64 -15.03 23.11
C ILE A 3 -7.55 -14.79 24.14
N SER A 4 -6.29 -14.90 23.73
CA SER A 4 -5.13 -14.57 24.55
C SER A 4 -4.21 -13.64 23.78
N TRP A 5 -3.77 -12.58 24.45
CA TRP A 5 -2.76 -11.65 23.94
C TRP A 5 -1.50 -11.79 24.77
N ARG A 6 -0.35 -11.66 24.11
CA ARG A 6 0.96 -11.61 24.77
C ARG A 6 1.86 -10.61 24.07
N LEU A 7 2.78 -10.05 24.83
CA LEU A 7 3.93 -9.38 24.24
C LEU A 7 4.87 -10.45 23.67
N LEU A 8 5.27 -10.30 22.41
CA LEU A 8 6.27 -11.18 21.80
C LEU A 8 7.65 -10.79 22.33
N GLU A 9 8.44 -11.78 22.75
CA GLU A 9 9.83 -11.55 23.10
C GLU A 9 10.64 -11.24 21.83
N ILE A 10 11.18 -10.04 21.76
CA ILE A 10 12.01 -9.58 20.65
C ILE A 10 13.44 -9.33 21.13
N GLY A 11 14.40 -9.55 20.24
CA GLY A 11 15.81 -9.21 20.49
C GLY A 11 16.03 -7.72 20.81
N PRO A 12 17.27 -7.32 21.16
CA PRO A 12 17.57 -5.95 21.61
C PRO A 12 17.44 -4.87 20.52
N LEU A 13 17.34 -5.28 19.25
CA LEU A 13 17.16 -4.39 18.11
C LEU A 13 15.69 -4.35 17.73
N ALA A 14 15.16 -3.16 17.50
CA ALA A 14 13.79 -2.94 17.06
C ALA A 14 13.67 -1.63 16.27
N PRO A 15 12.68 -1.52 15.37
CA PRO A 15 12.31 -0.24 14.78
C PRO A 15 11.89 0.77 15.86
N SER A 16 12.15 2.05 15.61
CA SER A 16 11.61 3.14 16.44
C SER A 16 10.07 3.14 16.48
N PRO A 17 9.45 3.64 17.57
CA PRO A 17 8.01 3.83 17.64
C PRO A 17 7.49 4.65 16.45
N ARG A 18 6.42 4.17 15.81
CA ARG A 18 5.90 4.75 14.56
C ARG A 18 4.42 4.47 14.34
N GLY A 19 3.73 5.38 13.64
CA GLY A 19 2.37 5.20 13.12
C GLY A 19 2.33 5.29 11.59
N ALA A 20 1.23 4.88 10.96
CA ALA A 20 1.02 5.00 9.51
C ALA A 20 2.15 4.42 8.62
N HIS A 21 2.88 3.42 9.14
CA HIS A 21 3.81 2.59 8.39
C HIS A 21 3.02 1.55 7.60
N ALA A 22 3.61 1.03 6.52
CA ALA A 22 3.06 -0.14 5.86
C ALA A 22 3.73 -1.40 6.44
N ALA A 23 2.94 -2.47 6.57
CA ALA A 23 3.41 -3.77 7.03
C ALA A 23 2.87 -4.85 6.11
N CYS A 24 3.64 -5.89 5.88
CA CYS A 24 3.24 -7.02 5.05
C CYS A 24 3.86 -8.32 5.60
N CYS A 25 3.04 -9.35 5.73
CA CYS A 25 3.52 -10.69 6.05
C CYS A 25 4.03 -11.39 4.78
N ILE A 26 5.02 -12.26 4.94
CA ILE A 26 5.48 -13.19 3.91
C ILE A 26 5.47 -14.57 4.57
N ASP A 27 4.64 -15.44 4.00
CA ASP A 27 4.31 -16.74 4.57
C ASP A 27 3.91 -16.62 6.06
N ASP A 28 4.26 -17.63 6.86
CA ASP A 28 4.05 -17.68 8.31
C ASP A 28 5.28 -17.26 9.12
N LYS A 29 6.33 -16.75 8.45
CA LYS A 29 7.67 -16.57 9.04
C LYS A 29 8.15 -15.14 9.12
N PHE A 30 7.72 -14.27 8.21
CA PHE A 30 8.32 -12.95 8.10
C PHE A 30 7.28 -11.85 8.10
N ILE A 31 7.60 -10.74 8.76
CA ILE A 31 6.87 -9.48 8.63
C ILE A 31 7.85 -8.42 8.17
N VAL A 32 7.52 -7.71 7.11
CA VAL A 32 8.27 -6.52 6.69
C VAL A 32 7.48 -5.29 7.03
N ILE A 33 8.16 -4.29 7.60
CA ILE A 33 7.62 -2.95 7.74
C ILE A 33 8.50 -1.95 6.98
N HIS A 34 7.86 -0.93 6.42
CA HIS A 34 8.55 0.19 5.78
C HIS A 34 7.95 1.53 6.20
N GLY A 35 8.84 2.49 6.47
CA GLY A 35 8.51 3.89 6.70
C GLY A 35 7.57 4.13 7.89
N GLY A 36 6.65 5.08 7.70
CA GLY A 36 5.72 5.56 8.72
C GLY A 36 6.10 6.95 9.25
N ILE A 37 5.44 7.34 10.33
CA ILE A 37 5.64 8.59 11.07
C ILE A 37 6.22 8.24 12.43
N GLY A 38 7.47 8.64 12.66
CA GLY A 38 8.16 8.45 13.93
C GLY A 38 7.88 9.58 14.92
N VAL A 39 8.76 9.65 15.93
CA VAL A 39 8.72 10.70 16.95
C VAL A 39 8.85 12.09 16.29
N HIS A 40 8.17 13.07 16.87
CA HIS A 40 8.10 14.46 16.38
C HIS A 40 7.47 14.62 14.98
N GLY A 41 6.72 13.62 14.50
CA GLY A 41 6.05 13.71 13.20
C GLY A 41 6.97 13.52 11.99
N SER A 42 8.23 13.11 12.22
CA SER A 42 9.19 12.82 11.16
C SER A 42 8.75 11.61 10.34
N ARG A 43 8.88 11.67 9.02
CA ARG A 43 8.64 10.49 8.17
C ARG A 43 9.89 9.62 8.20
N LEU A 44 9.68 8.32 8.22
CA LEU A 44 10.74 7.33 8.22
C LEU A 44 10.83 6.67 6.83
N GLY A 45 12.03 6.24 6.44
CA GLY A 45 12.30 5.51 5.18
C GLY A 45 13.06 4.20 5.40
N ASP A 46 13.19 3.76 6.66
CA ASP A 46 13.82 2.51 7.01
C ASP A 46 12.91 1.31 6.72
N THR A 47 13.54 0.19 6.38
CA THR A 47 12.87 -1.10 6.16
C THR A 47 13.36 -2.08 7.22
N TRP A 48 12.43 -2.77 7.86
CA TRP A 48 12.73 -3.77 8.88
C TRP A 48 12.02 -5.08 8.56
N LEU A 49 12.74 -6.18 8.75
CA LEU A 49 12.25 -7.56 8.65
C LEU A 49 12.19 -8.16 10.05
N LEU A 50 11.04 -8.63 10.47
CA LEU A 50 10.86 -9.48 11.65
C LEU A 50 10.88 -10.93 11.19
N ASP A 51 11.82 -11.70 11.71
CA ASP A 51 11.87 -13.15 11.56
C ASP A 51 11.16 -13.81 12.75
N LEU A 52 10.15 -14.63 12.45
CA LEU A 52 9.30 -15.38 13.36
C LEU A 52 9.45 -16.90 13.19
N SER A 53 10.51 -17.35 12.49
CA SER A 53 10.72 -18.76 12.17
C SER A 53 10.88 -19.66 13.40
N ASP A 54 11.18 -19.09 14.57
CA ASP A 54 11.33 -19.80 15.86
C ASP A 54 9.98 -19.96 16.59
N GLY A 55 9.03 -20.63 15.95
CA GLY A 55 7.79 -21.12 16.58
C GLY A 55 6.83 -20.05 17.09
N LEU A 56 6.89 -18.82 16.55
CA LEU A 56 6.06 -17.67 16.93
C LEU A 56 6.12 -17.29 18.43
N GLN A 57 7.09 -17.84 19.19
CA GLN A 57 7.29 -17.55 20.61
C GLN A 57 8.20 -16.34 20.82
N SER A 58 9.18 -16.20 19.94
CA SER A 58 10.13 -15.09 19.90
C SER A 58 10.23 -14.55 18.47
N GLY A 59 10.84 -13.38 18.32
CA GLY A 59 11.15 -12.82 17.01
C GLY A 59 12.43 -12.01 17.01
N SER A 60 13.06 -11.91 15.85
CA SER A 60 14.27 -11.09 15.69
C SER A 60 14.10 -10.07 14.56
N TRP A 61 14.36 -8.80 14.88
CA TRP A 61 14.34 -7.74 13.89
C TRP A 61 15.69 -7.63 13.20
N ARG A 62 15.64 -7.48 11.88
CA ARG A 62 16.77 -7.13 11.03
C ARG A 62 16.44 -5.87 10.26
N ARG A 63 17.24 -4.82 10.45
CA ARG A 63 17.16 -3.61 9.63
C ARG A 63 17.83 -3.87 8.28
N MET A 64 17.19 -3.43 7.20
CA MET A 64 17.85 -3.33 5.90
C MET A 64 18.94 -2.25 5.94
N GLY A 65 20.05 -2.47 5.24
CA GLY A 65 21.10 -1.45 5.11
C GLY A 65 20.64 -0.23 4.31
N ASP A 66 21.35 0.89 4.49
CA ASP A 66 21.04 2.17 3.82
C ASP A 66 21.75 2.32 2.46
N THR A 67 22.05 1.20 1.79
CA THR A 67 22.79 1.17 0.53
C THR A 67 21.91 0.71 -0.62
N GLY A 68 22.15 1.29 -1.80
CA GLY A 68 21.38 1.02 -3.01
C GLY A 68 20.20 1.98 -3.20
N PRO A 69 19.37 1.74 -4.23
CA PRO A 69 18.16 2.53 -4.43
C PRO A 69 17.17 2.22 -3.31
N LEU A 70 16.69 3.25 -2.61
CA LEU A 70 15.75 3.11 -1.50
C LEU A 70 14.55 4.03 -1.73
N PRO A 71 13.33 3.60 -1.38
CA PRO A 71 12.20 4.50 -1.32
C PRO A 71 12.48 5.66 -0.36
N SER A 72 12.08 6.86 -0.75
CA SER A 72 12.11 8.02 0.15
C SER A 72 11.29 7.79 1.42
N ALA A 73 11.64 8.48 2.50
CA ALA A 73 10.88 8.45 3.74
C ALA A 73 9.42 8.87 3.50
N ARG A 74 8.47 8.07 3.99
CA ARG A 74 7.04 8.21 3.62
C ARG A 74 6.09 7.59 4.63
N SER A 75 4.83 8.02 4.59
CA SER A 75 3.72 7.50 5.42
C SER A 75 2.44 7.35 4.62
N GLY A 76 1.51 6.49 5.06
CA GLY A 76 0.23 6.28 4.35
C GLY A 76 0.39 5.71 2.92
N HIS A 77 1.50 5.03 2.66
CA HIS A 77 1.71 4.22 1.47
C HIS A 77 1.20 2.79 1.73
N THR A 78 1.10 1.99 0.68
CA THR A 78 0.79 0.56 0.80
C THR A 78 2.01 -0.30 0.53
N LEU A 79 2.11 -1.45 1.21
CA LEU A 79 3.08 -2.50 0.95
C LEU A 79 2.31 -3.81 0.79
N THR A 80 2.31 -4.36 -0.42
CA THR A 80 1.43 -5.49 -0.80
C THR A 80 2.28 -6.69 -1.20
N TRP A 81 2.08 -7.84 -0.57
CA TRP A 81 2.70 -9.10 -1.00
C TRP A 81 2.17 -9.52 -2.36
N ILE A 82 3.07 -9.99 -3.24
CA ILE A 82 2.74 -10.36 -4.63
C ILE A 82 3.18 -11.79 -4.99
N GLY A 83 3.38 -12.64 -3.99
CA GLY A 83 3.88 -13.99 -4.17
C GLY A 83 5.37 -14.11 -3.86
N ASP A 84 5.78 -15.34 -3.55
CA ASP A 84 7.14 -15.69 -3.14
C ASP A 84 7.61 -14.77 -2.00
N ARG A 85 8.79 -14.18 -2.17
CA ARG A 85 9.44 -13.27 -1.25
C ARG A 85 9.42 -11.81 -1.73
N ARG A 86 8.40 -11.44 -2.51
CA ARG A 86 8.30 -10.13 -3.17
C ARG A 86 7.10 -9.32 -2.73
N MET A 87 7.29 -8.00 -2.66
CA MET A 87 6.23 -7.04 -2.40
C MET A 87 6.31 -5.83 -3.30
N VAL A 88 5.18 -5.15 -3.42
CA VAL A 88 5.04 -3.87 -4.10
C VAL A 88 4.74 -2.78 -3.09
N LEU A 89 5.53 -1.72 -3.12
CA LEU A 89 5.22 -0.46 -2.46
C LEU A 89 4.65 0.51 -3.49
N PHE A 90 3.58 1.22 -3.11
CA PHE A 90 2.97 2.25 -3.95
C PHE A 90 2.62 3.52 -3.17
N GLY A 91 3.01 4.66 -3.74
CA GLY A 91 2.60 5.99 -3.33
C GLY A 91 2.99 6.38 -1.90
N GLY A 92 2.10 7.10 -1.22
CA GLY A 92 2.29 7.66 0.11
C GLY A 92 2.59 9.15 0.13
N ARG A 93 2.83 9.66 1.34
CA ARG A 93 3.18 11.07 1.59
C ARG A 93 4.60 11.15 2.14
N GLY A 94 5.46 11.87 1.43
CA GLY A 94 6.88 12.03 1.74
C GLY A 94 7.16 13.03 2.86
N SER A 95 8.44 13.30 3.10
CA SER A 95 8.91 14.21 4.16
C SER A 95 8.51 15.66 3.94
N GLU A 96 8.49 16.11 2.68
CA GLU A 96 8.11 17.47 2.27
C GLU A 96 6.60 17.59 2.04
N TYR A 97 5.82 16.64 2.57
CA TYR A 97 4.37 16.52 2.39
C TYR A 97 3.93 16.35 0.92
N GLU A 98 4.87 16.12 0.01
CA GLU A 98 4.60 15.70 -1.35
C GLU A 98 3.89 14.34 -1.33
N VAL A 99 2.96 14.16 -2.25
CA VAL A 99 2.26 12.89 -2.42
C VAL A 99 2.88 12.18 -3.62
N LEU A 100 3.12 10.88 -3.46
CA LEU A 100 3.92 10.07 -4.37
C LEU A 100 3.02 9.14 -5.20
N SER A 101 3.50 8.78 -6.38
CA SER A 101 2.90 7.79 -7.30
C SER A 101 3.94 6.80 -7.83
N ASP A 102 5.08 6.70 -7.16
CA ASP A 102 6.16 5.79 -7.50
C ASP A 102 5.81 4.36 -7.08
N VAL A 103 6.34 3.40 -7.83
CA VAL A 103 6.19 1.97 -7.56
C VAL A 103 7.57 1.41 -7.27
N TRP A 104 7.68 0.65 -6.19
CA TRP A 104 8.91 -0.03 -5.81
C TRP A 104 8.65 -1.52 -5.64
N LEU A 105 9.55 -2.34 -6.15
CA LEU A 105 9.62 -3.77 -5.83
C LEU A 105 10.58 -3.97 -4.67
N PHE A 106 10.12 -4.72 -3.68
CA PHE A 106 10.97 -5.28 -2.64
C PHE A 106 11.13 -6.78 -2.86
N ASP A 107 12.36 -7.27 -2.77
CA ASP A 107 12.71 -8.68 -2.87
C ASP A 107 13.54 -9.10 -1.64
N ILE A 108 13.12 -10.19 -1.00
CA ILE A 108 13.90 -10.88 0.03
C ILE A 108 14.61 -12.06 -0.65
N GLY A 109 15.73 -11.77 -1.29
CA GLY A 109 16.63 -12.79 -1.80
C GLY A 109 17.26 -13.58 -0.65
N ASP A 110 17.88 -14.73 -0.96
CA ASP A 110 18.45 -15.62 0.05
C ASP A 110 19.56 -14.97 0.90
N HIS A 111 20.20 -13.93 0.38
CA HIS A 111 21.31 -13.26 1.05
C HIS A 111 21.11 -11.75 1.25
N LEU A 112 20.27 -11.11 0.44
CA LEU A 112 20.14 -9.65 0.40
C LEU A 112 18.67 -9.23 0.28
N LEU A 113 18.32 -8.24 1.09
CA LEU A 113 17.11 -7.44 0.93
C LEU A 113 17.38 -6.40 -0.16
N GLN A 114 16.50 -6.27 -1.14
CA GLN A 114 16.71 -5.33 -2.24
C GLN A 114 15.42 -4.59 -2.60
N TRP A 115 15.56 -3.27 -2.71
CA TRP A 115 14.56 -2.40 -3.33
C TRP A 115 14.94 -2.15 -4.78
N LYS A 116 13.94 -2.06 -5.66
CA LYS A 116 14.09 -1.64 -7.05
C LYS A 116 12.94 -0.72 -7.43
N GLU A 117 13.27 0.53 -7.78
CA GLU A 117 12.28 1.47 -8.31
C GLU A 117 11.87 1.08 -9.73
N GLN A 118 10.57 1.11 -9.99
CA GLN A 118 10.00 0.89 -11.31
C GLN A 118 9.75 2.24 -11.97
N LYS A 119 10.78 2.77 -12.63
CA LYS A 119 10.76 4.11 -13.23
C LYS A 119 9.98 4.11 -14.55
N TYR A 120 8.82 4.73 -14.57
CA TYR A 120 8.04 5.02 -15.78
C TYR A 120 7.80 6.53 -15.95
N ASP A 121 7.74 6.97 -17.21
CA ASP A 121 7.61 8.38 -17.58
C ASP A 121 6.17 8.87 -17.40
N LEU A 122 5.93 9.66 -16.36
CA LEU A 122 4.65 10.28 -16.02
C LEU A 122 4.21 11.38 -16.98
N SER A 123 5.15 12.00 -17.71
CA SER A 123 4.91 13.23 -18.49
C SER A 123 4.16 12.99 -19.80
N SER A 124 4.13 11.75 -20.29
CA SER A 124 3.57 11.39 -21.59
C SER A 124 2.22 10.67 -21.54
N ILE A 125 1.64 10.51 -20.33
CA ILE A 125 0.52 9.60 -20.05
C ILE A 125 -0.51 10.24 -19.09
N LEU A 126 -0.87 11.50 -19.33
CA LEU A 126 -1.90 12.19 -18.54
C LEU A 126 -3.23 11.43 -18.56
N GLY A 127 -3.70 11.02 -17.38
CA GLY A 127 -5.00 10.34 -17.21
C GLY A 127 -4.98 8.82 -17.40
N GLU A 128 -3.87 8.21 -17.82
CA GLU A 128 -3.77 6.74 -17.95
C GLU A 128 -2.94 6.08 -16.83
N LEU A 129 -2.49 6.86 -15.84
CA LEU A 129 -1.85 6.38 -14.63
C LEU A 129 -2.58 6.90 -13.38
N PRO A 130 -2.53 6.17 -12.25
CA PRO A 130 -3.08 6.68 -11.01
C PRO A 130 -2.33 7.95 -10.59
N SER A 131 -3.09 9.00 -10.26
CA SER A 131 -2.51 10.21 -9.66
C SER A 131 -1.79 9.89 -8.34
N PRO A 132 -0.79 10.69 -7.94
CA PRO A 132 -0.18 10.58 -6.62
C PRO A 132 -1.21 10.55 -5.51
N ARG A 133 -1.05 9.60 -4.58
CA ARG A 133 -2.03 9.34 -3.53
C ARG A 133 -1.42 8.80 -2.25
N ALA A 134 -1.99 9.20 -1.12
CA ALA A 134 -1.72 8.63 0.21
C ALA A 134 -3.03 8.16 0.87
N GLY A 135 -2.94 7.21 1.80
CA GLY A 135 -4.12 6.64 2.47
C GLY A 135 -5.05 5.86 1.54
N HIS A 136 -4.54 5.36 0.42
CA HIS A 136 -5.28 4.46 -0.47
C HIS A 136 -5.17 3.02 0.05
N SER A 137 -6.07 2.14 -0.40
CA SER A 137 -5.89 0.70 -0.23
C SER A 137 -5.19 0.10 -1.45
N ALA A 138 -4.42 -0.95 -1.24
CA ALA A 138 -3.87 -1.81 -2.28
C ALA A 138 -4.05 -3.26 -1.85
N THR A 139 -4.79 -4.04 -2.64
CA THR A 139 -5.18 -5.41 -2.28
C THR A 139 -4.77 -6.35 -3.39
N PHE A 140 -4.00 -7.39 -3.05
CA PHE A 140 -3.61 -8.44 -4.00
C PHE A 140 -4.82 -9.32 -4.34
N LEU A 141 -4.97 -9.63 -5.61
CA LEU A 141 -6.11 -10.33 -6.20
C LEU A 141 -5.65 -11.58 -6.94
N PHE A 142 -6.61 -12.43 -7.27
CA PHE A 142 -6.35 -13.57 -8.15
C PHE A 142 -5.75 -13.13 -9.50
N GLY A 143 -4.88 -13.97 -10.06
CA GLY A 143 -4.27 -13.74 -11.37
C GLY A 143 -3.14 -12.69 -11.38
N GLY A 144 -2.54 -12.40 -10.23
CA GLY A 144 -1.37 -11.52 -10.13
C GLY A 144 -1.73 -10.05 -10.38
N LYS A 145 -2.76 -9.56 -9.71
CA LYS A 145 -3.23 -8.18 -9.84
C LYS A 145 -3.28 -7.51 -8.47
N ILE A 146 -3.06 -6.21 -8.42
CA ILE A 146 -3.34 -5.39 -7.23
C ILE A 146 -4.45 -4.41 -7.57
N LEU A 147 -5.52 -4.41 -6.78
CA LEU A 147 -6.54 -3.36 -6.82
C LEU A 147 -6.12 -2.20 -5.93
N VAL A 148 -5.95 -1.03 -6.53
CA VAL A 148 -5.75 0.23 -5.82
C VAL A 148 -7.04 1.03 -5.83
N TYR A 149 -7.47 1.50 -4.67
CA TYR A 149 -8.68 2.32 -4.54
C TYR A 149 -8.49 3.49 -3.59
N GLY A 150 -9.04 4.63 -4.00
CA GLY A 150 -9.15 5.84 -3.18
C GLY A 150 -7.82 6.50 -2.86
N GLY A 151 -7.73 7.02 -1.64
CA GLY A 151 -6.64 7.87 -1.16
C GLY A 151 -6.89 9.35 -1.43
N GLU A 152 -5.92 10.17 -1.09
CA GLU A 152 -5.98 11.63 -1.23
C GLU A 152 -4.69 12.20 -1.84
N ASP A 153 -4.82 13.34 -2.52
CA ASP A 153 -3.68 14.05 -3.11
C ASP A 153 -3.06 15.09 -2.15
N LYS A 154 -2.15 15.90 -2.69
CA LYS A 154 -1.43 16.94 -1.93
C LYS A 154 -2.39 17.98 -1.35
N GLU A 155 -3.45 18.32 -2.08
CA GLU A 155 -4.51 19.24 -1.68
C GLU A 155 -5.56 18.58 -0.78
N ARG A 156 -5.35 17.32 -0.37
CA ARG A 156 -6.29 16.49 0.41
C ARG A 156 -7.61 16.22 -0.30
N ARG A 157 -7.64 16.32 -1.63
CA ARG A 157 -8.81 15.92 -2.41
C ARG A 157 -8.82 14.40 -2.47
N ARG A 158 -9.91 13.81 -2.00
CA ARG A 158 -10.09 12.36 -1.97
C ARG A 158 -10.40 11.82 -3.35
N ARG A 159 -10.04 10.57 -3.57
CA ARG A 159 -10.24 9.85 -4.82
C ARG A 159 -11.25 8.72 -4.61
N ASP A 160 -11.95 8.39 -5.69
CA ASP A 160 -12.95 7.33 -5.81
C ASP A 160 -12.64 6.40 -7.00
N ASP A 161 -11.45 6.55 -7.59
CA ASP A 161 -11.06 5.77 -8.75
C ASP A 161 -10.42 4.44 -8.38
N PHE A 162 -10.73 3.43 -9.21
CA PHE A 162 -10.19 2.09 -9.10
C PHE A 162 -9.14 1.85 -10.18
N TRP A 163 -8.00 1.29 -9.77
CA TRP A 163 -6.89 0.96 -10.65
C TRP A 163 -6.43 -0.47 -10.42
N ILE A 164 -6.10 -1.15 -11.50
CA ILE A 164 -5.39 -2.43 -11.46
C ILE A 164 -3.93 -2.19 -11.80
N LEU A 165 -3.03 -2.70 -10.96
CA LEU A 165 -1.64 -2.94 -11.30
C LEU A 165 -1.46 -4.43 -11.64
N ASP A 166 -1.04 -4.72 -12.88
CA ASP A 166 -0.73 -6.05 -13.38
C ASP A 166 0.69 -6.47 -12.99
N ILE A 167 0.81 -7.47 -12.12
CA ILE A 167 2.10 -7.92 -11.57
C ILE A 167 2.96 -8.62 -12.63
N PRO A 168 2.45 -9.54 -13.48
CA PRO A 168 3.25 -10.08 -14.57
C PRO A 168 3.86 -9.00 -15.46
N ALA A 169 3.09 -7.97 -15.84
CA ALA A 169 3.61 -6.84 -16.61
C ALA A 169 4.64 -6.02 -15.84
N LEU A 170 4.42 -5.79 -14.54
CA LEU A 170 5.35 -5.08 -13.64
C LEU A 170 6.69 -5.81 -13.51
N LEU A 171 6.68 -7.14 -13.35
CA LEU A 171 7.89 -7.95 -13.18
C LEU A 171 8.72 -8.04 -14.46
N GLN A 172 8.07 -7.94 -15.63
CA GLN A 172 8.73 -7.88 -16.93
C GLN A 172 9.15 -6.46 -17.31
N PHE A 173 8.79 -5.43 -16.52
CA PHE A 173 9.03 -4.04 -16.89
C PHE A 173 10.52 -3.71 -16.97
N GLU A 174 10.90 -3.15 -18.12
CA GLU A 174 12.21 -2.56 -18.37
C GLU A 174 12.07 -1.03 -18.43
N SER A 175 12.90 -0.35 -17.61
CA SER A 175 12.90 1.11 -17.51
C SER A 175 13.05 1.76 -18.88
N GLY A 176 12.23 2.76 -19.16
CA GLY A 176 12.22 3.50 -20.43
C GLY A 176 11.25 2.96 -21.50
N ASN A 177 10.62 1.80 -21.29
CA ASN A 177 9.64 1.27 -22.24
C ASN A 177 8.21 1.80 -21.97
N ARG A 178 7.85 2.91 -22.63
CA ARG A 178 6.53 3.57 -22.50
C ARG A 178 5.34 2.66 -22.77
N LYS A 179 5.43 1.73 -23.73
CA LYS A 179 4.34 0.80 -24.06
C LYS A 179 4.05 -0.16 -22.90
N MET A 180 5.05 -0.47 -22.07
CA MET A 180 4.89 -1.39 -20.94
C MET A 180 4.20 -0.72 -19.75
N ALA A 181 4.43 0.58 -19.51
CA ALA A 181 3.73 1.31 -18.44
C ALA A 181 2.19 1.27 -18.62
N LYS A 182 1.70 1.44 -19.86
CA LYS A 182 0.26 1.31 -20.19
C LYS A 182 -0.29 -0.10 -20.00
N ARG A 183 0.57 -1.12 -20.04
CA ARG A 183 0.16 -2.53 -19.81
C ARG A 183 0.09 -2.86 -18.32
N MET A 184 0.85 -2.14 -17.50
CA MET A 184 0.88 -2.37 -16.05
C MET A 184 -0.35 -1.79 -15.36
N TRP A 185 -0.75 -0.57 -15.72
CA TRP A 185 -1.86 0.10 -15.06
C TRP A 185 -3.11 0.11 -15.94
N LYS A 186 -4.25 -0.23 -15.34
CA LYS A 186 -5.57 -0.14 -15.98
C LYS A 186 -6.56 0.53 -15.04
N LYS A 187 -7.14 1.65 -15.45
CA LYS A 187 -8.28 2.26 -14.76
C LYS A 187 -9.52 1.39 -14.99
N LEU A 188 -10.24 1.06 -13.93
CA LEU A 188 -11.49 0.32 -14.05
C LEU A 188 -12.67 1.28 -14.23
N ARG A 189 -13.64 0.83 -15.02
CA ARG A 189 -14.99 1.40 -15.06
C ARG A 189 -15.82 0.64 -14.04
N ILE A 190 -16.72 1.35 -13.37
CA ILE A 190 -17.55 0.79 -12.31
C ILE A 190 -18.97 0.73 -12.82
N ASP A 191 -19.57 -0.45 -12.73
CA ASP A 191 -20.98 -0.68 -12.98
C ASP A 191 -21.72 -0.72 -11.63
N GLY A 192 -22.92 -0.15 -11.58
CA GLY A 192 -23.72 -0.11 -10.36
C GLY A 192 -23.28 0.94 -9.33
N GLN A 193 -23.56 0.68 -8.06
CA GLN A 193 -23.26 1.60 -6.96
C GLN A 193 -21.78 1.50 -6.55
N SER A 194 -21.07 2.63 -6.54
CA SER A 194 -19.68 2.69 -6.08
C SER A 194 -19.57 3.37 -4.70
N PRO A 195 -18.50 3.10 -3.94
CA PRO A 195 -18.18 3.89 -2.76
C PRO A 195 -17.74 5.30 -3.16
N ASN A 196 -18.11 6.29 -2.33
CA ASN A 196 -17.69 7.69 -2.47
C ASN A 196 -16.19 7.86 -2.26
N CYS A 197 -15.66 9.01 -2.70
CA CYS A 197 -14.26 9.37 -2.51
C CYS A 197 -13.83 9.27 -1.03
N ARG A 198 -12.75 8.52 -0.78
CA ARG A 198 -12.29 8.24 0.58
C ARG A 198 -10.78 8.06 0.69
N SER A 199 -10.26 8.30 1.89
CA SER A 199 -8.88 8.01 2.27
C SER A 199 -8.83 7.33 3.64
N PHE A 200 -7.77 6.57 3.93
CA PHE A 200 -7.53 5.86 5.18
C PHE A 200 -8.65 4.88 5.56
N HIS A 201 -9.28 4.26 4.56
CA HIS A 201 -10.24 3.16 4.73
C HIS A 201 -9.52 1.81 4.89
N GLY A 202 -10.25 0.83 5.40
CA GLY A 202 -9.83 -0.57 5.40
C GLY A 202 -10.26 -1.27 4.12
N ALA A 203 -9.44 -2.21 3.65
CA ALA A 203 -9.77 -3.10 2.55
C ALA A 203 -9.29 -4.53 2.85
N CYS A 204 -10.09 -5.53 2.54
CA CYS A 204 -9.67 -6.94 2.56
C CYS A 204 -10.27 -7.69 1.38
N VAL A 205 -9.65 -8.80 0.99
CA VAL A 205 -10.16 -9.69 -0.06
C VAL A 205 -10.60 -11.01 0.55
N ASP A 206 -11.61 -11.63 -0.03
CA ASP A 206 -12.00 -12.99 0.31
C ASP A 206 -10.96 -14.02 -0.17
N THR A 207 -11.19 -15.27 0.19
CA THR A 207 -10.33 -16.39 -0.23
C THR A 207 -10.40 -16.68 -1.73
N SER A 208 -11.44 -16.22 -2.43
CA SER A 208 -11.52 -16.38 -3.90
C SER A 208 -10.55 -15.45 -4.62
N GLY A 209 -10.19 -14.32 -4.01
CA GLY A 209 -9.35 -13.29 -4.64
C GLY A 209 -10.13 -12.39 -5.59
N TYR A 210 -11.46 -12.50 -5.63
CA TYR A 210 -12.33 -11.74 -6.55
C TYR A 210 -13.26 -10.75 -5.85
N CYS A 211 -13.55 -10.94 -4.55
CA CYS A 211 -14.40 -10.04 -3.79
C CYS A 211 -13.55 -9.23 -2.80
N VAL A 212 -13.48 -7.92 -3.02
CA VAL A 212 -12.81 -6.98 -2.13
C VAL A 212 -13.85 -6.24 -1.29
N TYR A 213 -13.71 -6.27 0.03
CA TYR A 213 -14.55 -5.52 0.96
C TYR A 213 -13.86 -4.23 1.36
N LEU A 214 -14.56 -3.11 1.27
CA LEU A 214 -14.08 -1.78 1.64
C LEU A 214 -14.95 -1.23 2.77
N PHE A 215 -14.33 -0.74 3.83
CA PHE A 215 -15.05 -0.18 4.97
C PHE A 215 -14.34 1.03 5.54
N GLY A 216 -15.10 1.99 6.05
CA GLY A 216 -14.50 3.10 6.77
C GLY A 216 -13.89 4.16 5.85
N GLY A 217 -12.93 4.86 6.42
CA GLY A 217 -12.19 5.93 5.78
C GLY A 217 -12.78 7.31 6.03
N MET A 218 -11.93 8.30 5.88
CA MET A 218 -12.35 9.69 5.88
C MET A 218 -13.00 10.03 4.54
N VAL A 219 -14.08 10.80 4.58
CA VAL A 219 -14.84 11.26 3.41
C VAL A 219 -14.96 12.78 3.40
N ASP A 220 -15.19 13.34 2.21
CA ASP A 220 -15.47 14.77 2.08
C ASP A 220 -16.85 15.08 2.70
N ALA A 221 -16.93 16.13 3.52
CA ALA A 221 -18.20 16.61 4.07
C ALA A 221 -18.81 17.64 3.12
N LEU A 222 -20.14 17.60 2.91
CA LEU A 222 -20.86 18.78 2.45
C LEU A 222 -20.70 19.87 3.52
N LEU A 223 -20.21 21.04 3.13
CA LEU A 223 -20.17 22.23 3.98
C LEU A 223 -21.61 22.65 4.33
N HIS A 224 -22.15 22.14 5.42
CA HIS A 224 -23.27 22.79 6.08
C HIS A 224 -22.71 23.93 6.92
N PRO A 225 -23.05 25.21 6.62
CA PRO A 225 -22.43 26.37 7.28
C PRO A 225 -22.70 26.47 8.80
N ALA A 226 -23.48 25.55 9.37
CA ALA A 226 -23.85 25.50 10.79
C ALA A 226 -23.13 24.38 11.59
N GLU A 227 -22.36 23.49 10.95
CA GLU A 227 -21.66 22.41 11.66
C GLU A 227 -20.15 22.67 11.72
N SER A 228 -19.60 22.58 12.92
CA SER A 228 -18.16 22.72 13.19
C SER A 228 -17.35 21.79 12.27
N LEU A 229 -16.32 22.35 11.61
CA LEU A 229 -15.31 21.67 10.81
C LEU A 229 -14.90 20.32 11.42
N GLY A 230 -15.54 19.24 10.96
CA GLY A 230 -15.38 17.90 11.50
C GLY A 230 -14.88 16.96 10.41
N LEU A 231 -13.80 16.22 10.71
CA LEU A 231 -13.44 15.03 9.96
C LEU A 231 -14.66 14.08 9.97
N ARG A 232 -15.21 13.76 8.79
CA ARG A 232 -16.27 12.75 8.66
C ARG A 232 -15.66 11.40 8.30
N PHE A 233 -16.27 10.34 8.81
CA PHE A 233 -15.90 8.96 8.53
C PHE A 233 -17.09 8.23 7.92
N ASP A 234 -16.82 7.39 6.92
CA ASP A 234 -17.85 6.52 6.34
C ASP A 234 -18.05 5.29 7.23
N GLY A 235 -19.30 4.88 7.44
CA GLY A 235 -19.66 3.67 8.20
C GLY A 235 -20.23 2.54 7.34
N GLN A 236 -20.23 2.69 6.01
CA GLN A 236 -20.78 1.71 5.09
C GLN A 236 -19.71 0.68 4.69
N LEU A 237 -20.15 -0.58 4.60
CA LEU A 237 -19.39 -1.70 4.04
C LEU A 237 -19.77 -1.86 2.58
N TYR A 238 -18.76 -1.87 1.71
CA TYR A 238 -18.92 -2.10 0.29
C TYR A 238 -18.26 -3.41 -0.08
N GLN A 239 -18.89 -4.17 -0.96
CA GLN A 239 -18.28 -5.30 -1.64
C GLN A 239 -18.01 -4.89 -3.09
N VAL A 240 -16.80 -5.13 -3.57
CA VAL A 240 -16.36 -4.92 -4.93
C VAL A 240 -16.10 -6.29 -5.53
N GLU A 241 -16.90 -6.66 -6.52
CA GLU A 241 -16.75 -7.91 -7.26
C GLU A 241 -16.04 -7.65 -8.59
N LEU A 242 -14.95 -8.37 -8.84
CA LEU A 242 -14.24 -8.31 -10.11
C LEU A 242 -14.92 -9.23 -11.13
N VAL A 243 -15.81 -8.66 -11.94
CA VAL A 243 -16.46 -9.38 -13.03
C VAL A 243 -15.53 -9.42 -14.26
N LEU A 244 -15.04 -10.61 -14.61
CA LEU A 244 -14.29 -10.83 -15.84
C LEU A 244 -15.25 -11.08 -16.99
N HIS A 245 -15.29 -10.18 -17.98
CA HIS A 245 -15.93 -10.48 -19.25
C HIS A 245 -15.00 -11.39 -20.06
N LEU A 246 -15.45 -12.63 -20.29
CA LEU A 246 -14.82 -13.60 -21.20
C LEU A 246 -14.99 -13.17 -22.65
#